data_AF-A0A971GMY8-F1
#
_entry.id   AF-A0A971GMY8-F1
#
_cell.length_a   1.000
_cell.length_b   1.000
_cell.length_c   1.000
_cell.angle_alpha   90.00
_cell.angle_beta   90.00
_cell.angle_gamma   90.00
#
_symmetry.space_group_name_H-M   'P 1'
#
loop_
_entity.id
_entity.type
_entity.pdbx_description
1 polymer ?
#
loop_
_entity_poly.entity_id
_entity_poly.type
_entity_poly.pdbx_seq_one_letter_code
_entity_poly.pdbx_strand_id
1 'polypeptide(L)'
;MSLDHFIPWSFVVHDRLWNLTPVSRSINSSKSDLLPSLDKYLEHFIDQQLAAYKTALAMGYKGRVLDDYILLGQGMDREGVIRETDFKEMIRNTIVPLHSIALNQGFGLWI
;
A
#
# COMPACT_ATOMS: atom_id res chain seq x y z
N MET A 1 15.47 8.58 -6.90
CA MET A 1 14.33 7.92 -6.25
C MET A 1 13.21 8.94 -6.04
N SER A 2 11.96 8.50 -6.05
CA SER A 2 10.77 9.27 -5.67
C SER A 2 9.83 8.37 -4.86
N LEU A 3 8.81 8.97 -4.24
CA LEU A 3 7.71 8.25 -3.60
C LEU A 3 6.50 8.28 -4.54
N ASP A 4 5.76 7.18 -4.60
CA ASP A 4 4.58 7.04 -5.46
C ASP A 4 3.45 6.34 -4.69
N HIS A 5 2.23 6.60 -5.12
CA HIS A 5 1.02 5.99 -4.61
C HIS A 5 0.63 4.79 -5.46
N PHE A 6 0.44 3.63 -4.84
CA PHE A 6 0.02 2.42 -5.57
C PHE A 6 -1.36 2.64 -6.20
N ILE A 7 -2.34 3.08 -5.41
CA ILE A 7 -3.62 3.62 -5.89
C ILE A 7 -3.48 5.14 -6.07
N PRO A 8 -3.85 5.73 -7.21
CA PRO A 8 -3.68 7.16 -7.49
C PRO A 8 -4.12 8.09 -6.35
N TRP A 9 -3.28 9.08 -6.04
CA TRP A 9 -3.60 10.08 -5.01
C TRP A 9 -4.88 10.85 -5.34
N SER A 10 -5.11 11.13 -6.61
CA SER A 10 -6.34 11.76 -7.12
C SER A 10 -7.61 10.96 -6.80
N PHE A 11 -7.49 9.67 -6.46
CA PHE A 11 -8.59 8.82 -5.99
C PHE A 11 -8.67 8.74 -4.46
N VAL A 12 -7.55 8.52 -3.76
CA VAL A 12 -7.55 8.30 -2.29
C VAL A 12 -7.47 9.58 -1.46
N VAL A 13 -6.94 10.67 -2.03
CA VAL A 13 -6.83 12.02 -1.45
C VAL A 13 -6.10 12.05 -0.08
N HIS A 14 -5.14 11.14 0.12
CA HIS A 14 -4.34 11.08 1.34
C HIS A 14 -2.96 10.45 1.10
N ASP A 15 -1.98 10.78 1.94
CA ASP A 15 -0.62 10.25 1.89
C ASP A 15 -0.36 9.16 2.95
N ARG A 16 -1.27 8.19 3.07
CA ARG A 16 -1.14 7.11 4.06
C ARG A 16 -0.07 6.10 3.65
N LEU A 17 0.75 5.68 4.62
CA LEU A 17 1.93 4.84 4.40
C LEU A 17 1.61 3.53 3.68
N TRP A 18 0.46 2.93 3.98
CA TRP A 18 0.04 1.68 3.37
C TRP A 18 -0.18 1.77 1.84
N ASN A 19 -0.30 2.97 1.28
CA ASN A 19 -0.45 3.21 -0.16
C ASN A 19 0.85 3.73 -0.81
N LEU A 20 1.91 3.97 -0.05
CA LEU A 20 3.13 4.62 -0.52
C LEU A 20 4.25 3.60 -0.77
N THR A 21 4.98 3.73 -1.88
CA THR A 21 6.14 2.89 -2.19
C THR A 21 7.27 3.69 -2.86
N PRO A 22 8.55 3.40 -2.55
CA PRO A 22 9.67 4.02 -3.26
C PRO A 22 9.77 3.48 -4.68
N VAL A 23 9.87 4.39 -5.65
CA VAL A 23 10.01 4.05 -7.08
C VAL A 23 11.06 4.92 -7.78
N SER A 24 11.43 4.55 -9.00
CA SER A 24 12.24 5.43 -9.85
C SER A 24 11.39 6.59 -10.38
N ARG A 25 12.03 7.74 -10.64
CA ARG A 25 11.32 8.92 -11.16
C ARG A 25 10.70 8.66 -12.55
N SER A 26 11.35 7.86 -13.38
CA SER A 26 10.85 7.50 -14.71
C SER A 26 9.60 6.63 -14.63
N ILE A 27 9.55 5.66 -13.70
CA ILE A 27 8.37 4.83 -13.47
C ILE A 27 7.23 5.68 -12.92
N ASN A 28 7.48 6.51 -11.90
CA ASN A 28 6.47 7.41 -11.33
C ASN A 28 5.84 8.31 -12.40
N SER A 29 6.68 8.93 -13.24
CA SER A 29 6.21 9.80 -14.32
C SER A 29 5.45 9.04 -15.41
N SER A 30 5.78 7.78 -15.66
CA SER A 30 5.11 6.92 -16.65
C SER A 30 3.74 6.43 -16.14
N LYS A 31 3.67 6.07 -14.85
CA LYS A 31 2.44 5.64 -14.20
C LYS A 31 1.46 6.80 -14.04
N SER A 32 1.91 7.96 -13.55
CA SER A 32 1.03 9.13 -13.29
C SER A 32 -0.20 8.70 -12.47
N ASP A 33 -1.40 9.07 -12.91
CA ASP A 33 -2.69 8.70 -12.28
C ASP A 33 -3.22 7.34 -12.73
N LEU A 34 -2.44 6.51 -13.43
CA LEU A 34 -2.88 5.18 -13.84
C LEU A 34 -2.79 4.16 -12.70
N LEU A 35 -3.68 3.17 -12.75
CA LEU A 35 -3.72 2.04 -11.84
C LEU A 35 -2.74 0.95 -12.29
N PRO A 36 -1.85 0.45 -11.42
CA PRO A 36 -0.95 -0.64 -11.79
C PRO A 36 -1.73 -1.95 -12.02
N SER A 37 -1.29 -2.77 -12.97
CA SER A 37 -1.77 -4.15 -13.12
C SER A 37 -1.55 -4.96 -11.83
N LEU A 38 -2.64 -5.41 -11.20
CA LEU A 38 -2.57 -6.14 -9.93
C LEU A 38 -1.84 -7.48 -10.08
N ASP A 39 -2.08 -8.17 -11.19
CA ASP A 39 -1.44 -9.42 -11.58
C ASP A 39 0.08 -9.32 -11.69
N LYS A 40 0.63 -8.15 -12.06
CA LYS A 40 2.08 -7.93 -12.13
C LYS A 40 2.67 -7.38 -10.83
N TYR A 41 2.00 -6.42 -10.20
CA TYR A 41 2.62 -5.55 -9.20
C TYR A 41 2.14 -5.78 -7.76
N LEU A 42 0.99 -6.42 -7.55
CA LEU A 42 0.38 -6.50 -6.22
C LEU A 42 1.22 -7.30 -5.23
N GLU A 43 1.69 -8.49 -5.60
CA GLU A 43 2.49 -9.33 -4.69
C GLU A 43 3.78 -8.63 -4.25
N HIS A 44 4.49 -8.03 -5.21
CA HIS A 44 5.71 -7.27 -4.94
C HIS A 44 5.44 -6.08 -4.02
N PHE A 45 4.34 -5.35 -4.25
CA PHE A 45 3.95 -4.24 -3.38
C PHE A 45 3.63 -4.70 -1.95
N ILE A 46 2.89 -5.80 -1.79
CA ILE A 46 2.57 -6.37 -0.48
C ILE A 46 3.85 -6.78 0.27
N ASP A 47 4.80 -7.43 -0.43
CA ASP A 47 6.08 -7.81 0.16
C ASP A 47 6.91 -6.60 0.58
N GLN A 48 6.91 -5.52 -0.22
CA GLN A 48 7.53 -4.25 0.14
C GLN A 48 6.90 -3.63 1.39
N GLN A 49 5.57 -3.63 1.50
CA GLN A 49 4.87 -3.11 2.68
C GLN A 49 5.22 -3.92 3.94
N LEU A 50 5.28 -5.25 3.83
CA LEU A 50 5.66 -6.11 4.96
C LEU A 50 7.11 -5.87 5.39
N ALA A 51 8.03 -5.73 4.44
CA ALA A 51 9.43 -5.43 4.73
C ALA A 51 9.58 -4.05 5.41
N ALA A 52 8.86 -3.04 4.92
CA ALA A 52 8.84 -1.71 5.52
C ALA A 52 8.28 -1.74 6.95
N TYR A 53 7.17 -2.44 7.16
CA TYR A 53 6.55 -2.65 8.47
C TYR A 53 7.52 -3.30 9.48
N LYS A 54 8.15 -4.42 9.12
CA LYS A 54 9.12 -5.11 9.98
C LYS A 54 10.34 -4.25 10.27
N THR A 55 10.85 -3.52 9.27
CA THR A 55 11.98 -2.61 9.44
C THR A 55 11.65 -1.48 10.40
N ALA A 56 10.46 -0.89 10.28
CA ALA A 56 10.00 0.16 11.18
C ALA A 56 9.94 -0.34 12.64
N LEU A 57 9.35 -1.53 12.86
CA LEU A 57 9.30 -2.16 14.18
C LEU A 57 10.71 -2.42 14.76
N ALA A 58 11.63 -2.97 13.95
CA ALA A 58 13.00 -3.26 14.36
C ALA A 58 13.79 -1.98 14.71
N MET A 59 13.51 -0.87 14.04
CA MET A 59 14.08 0.44 14.34
C MET A 59 13.41 1.14 15.55
N GLY A 60 12.42 0.51 16.17
CA GLY A 60 11.72 1.05 17.32
C GLY A 60 10.70 2.14 16.98
N TYR A 61 10.35 2.32 15.70
CA TYR A 61 9.26 3.21 15.32
C TYR A 61 7.94 2.63 15.83
N LYS A 62 7.31 3.34 16.75
CA LYS A 62 5.96 3.08 17.28
C LYS A 62 5.08 4.32 17.09
N GLY A 63 3.75 4.17 17.16
CA GLY A 63 2.79 5.27 16.97
C GLY A 63 2.34 5.42 15.51
N ARG A 64 2.41 6.63 14.93
CA ARG A 64 1.83 7.01 13.62
C ARG A 64 2.06 6.01 12.47
N VAL A 65 3.22 5.34 12.41
CA VAL A 65 3.49 4.30 11.41
C VAL A 65 2.55 3.12 11.58
N LEU A 66 2.41 2.63 12.81
CA LEU A 66 1.49 1.55 13.15
C LEU A 66 0.05 2.03 12.97
N ASP A 67 -0.28 3.26 13.38
CA ASP A 67 -1.64 3.81 13.27
C ASP A 67 -2.18 3.74 11.82
N ASP A 68 -1.34 4.04 10.83
CA ASP A 68 -1.74 3.95 9.42
C ASP A 68 -2.12 2.52 8.99
N TYR A 69 -1.41 1.50 9.48
CA TYR A 69 -1.75 0.09 9.21
C TYR A 69 -2.90 -0.41 10.09
N ILE A 70 -3.03 0.09 11.31
CA ILE A 70 -4.12 -0.25 12.24
C ILE A 70 -5.48 0.13 11.65
N LEU A 71 -5.55 1.27 10.96
CA LEU A 71 -6.77 1.72 10.29
C LEU A 71 -7.27 0.74 9.20
N LEU A 72 -6.40 -0.15 8.69
CA LEU A 72 -6.75 -1.10 7.63
C LEU A 72 -7.37 -2.41 8.14
N GLY A 73 -7.17 -2.78 9.40
CA GLY A 73 -7.59 -4.09 9.89
C GLY A 73 -7.86 -4.15 11.38
N GLN A 74 -9.03 -4.67 11.75
CA GLN A 74 -9.40 -5.01 13.14
C GLN A 74 -8.66 -6.26 13.69
N GLY A 75 -7.45 -6.54 13.19
CA GLY A 75 -6.77 -7.83 13.37
C GLY A 75 -5.53 -7.81 14.27
N MET A 76 -5.27 -6.71 14.99
CA MET A 76 -4.18 -6.71 15.97
C MET A 76 -4.55 -7.57 17.17
N ASP A 77 -3.63 -8.42 17.60
CA ASP A 77 -3.68 -8.97 18.94
C ASP A 77 -3.51 -7.85 19.99
N ARG A 78 -3.76 -8.17 21.27
CA ARG A 78 -3.65 -7.20 22.38
C ARG A 78 -2.23 -6.66 22.57
N GLU A 79 -1.24 -7.19 21.85
CA GLU A 79 0.19 -6.84 21.93
C GLU A 79 0.65 -6.00 20.72
N GLY A 80 -0.25 -5.74 19.75
CA GLY A 80 0.04 -4.94 18.56
C GLY A 80 0.88 -5.68 17.51
N VAL A 81 0.92 -7.02 17.58
CA VAL A 81 1.64 -7.86 16.64
C VAL A 81 0.65 -8.47 15.65
N ILE A 82 0.96 -8.38 14.36
CA ILE A 82 0.18 -8.97 13.28
C ILE A 82 1.02 -10.07 12.63
N ARG A 83 0.43 -11.25 12.45
CA ARG A 83 1.10 -12.34 11.72
C ARG A 83 1.31 -11.92 10.28
N GLU A 84 2.40 -12.36 9.67
CA GLU A 84 2.74 -11.97 8.29
C GLU A 84 1.63 -12.29 7.30
N THR A 85 1.02 -13.47 7.43
CA THR A 85 -0.13 -13.87 6.59
C THR A 85 -1.28 -12.90 6.72
N ASP A 86 -1.62 -12.51 7.94
CA ASP A 86 -2.73 -11.61 8.23
C ASP A 86 -2.44 -10.19 7.71
N PHE A 87 -1.19 -9.74 7.81
CA PHE A 87 -0.75 -8.45 7.24
C PHE A 87 -0.88 -8.42 5.72
N LYS A 88 -0.41 -9.47 5.04
CA LYS A 88 -0.50 -9.56 3.57
C LYS A 88 -1.95 -9.56 3.12
N GLU A 89 -2.81 -10.33 3.78
CA GLU A 89 -4.24 -10.37 3.48
C GLU A 89 -4.93 -9.02 3.78
N MET A 90 -4.55 -8.32 4.85
CA MET A 90 -5.07 -6.99 5.16
C MET A 90 -4.75 -5.98 4.04
N ILE A 91 -3.50 -5.92 3.57
CA ILE A 91 -3.14 -5.04 2.44
C ILE A 91 -3.88 -5.45 1.17
N ARG A 92 -3.96 -6.76 0.87
CA ARG A 92 -4.69 -7.27 -0.30
C ARG A 92 -6.17 -6.87 -0.26
N ASN A 93 -6.83 -7.08 0.86
CA ASN A 93 -8.25 -6.77 1.08
C ASN A 93 -8.53 -5.26 1.10
N THR A 94 -7.50 -4.42 1.27
CA THR A 94 -7.60 -2.97 1.12
C THR A 94 -7.40 -2.55 -0.34
N ILE A 95 -6.34 -3.02 -0.98
CA ILE A 95 -5.90 -2.54 -2.29
C ILE A 95 -6.82 -3.04 -3.42
N VAL A 96 -7.23 -4.31 -3.40
CA VAL A 96 -8.01 -4.91 -4.50
C VAL A 96 -9.38 -4.23 -4.68
N PRO A 97 -10.16 -3.95 -3.60
CA PRO A 97 -11.41 -3.22 -3.75
C PRO A 97 -11.21 -1.77 -4.20
N LEU A 98 -10.24 -1.05 -3.62
CA LEU A 98 -9.97 0.35 -4.01
C LEU A 98 -9.55 0.46 -5.48
N HIS A 99 -8.69 -0.46 -5.94
CA HIS A 99 -8.31 -0.57 -7.35
C HIS A 99 -9.52 -0.78 -8.25
N SER A 100 -10.38 -1.74 -7.90
CA SER A 100 -11.60 -2.04 -8.66
C SER A 100 -12.57 -0.87 -8.72
N ILE A 101 -12.74 -0.13 -7.61
CA ILE A 101 -13.59 1.05 -7.54
C ILE A 101 -13.02 2.18 -8.41
N ALA A 102 -11.71 2.46 -8.31
CA ALA A 102 -11.05 3.48 -9.12
C ALA A 102 -11.17 3.16 -10.62
N LEU A 103 -10.98 1.89 -11.01
CA LEU A 103 -11.15 1.45 -12.38
C LEU A 103 -12.58 1.71 -12.88
N ASN A 104 -13.58 1.38 -12.07
CA ASN A 104 -14.99 1.65 -12.39
C ASN A 104 -15.33 3.15 -12.45
N GLN A 105 -14.53 4.03 -11.83
CA GLN A 105 -14.66 5.49 -11.89
C GLN A 105 -13.93 6.11 -13.10
N GLY A 106 -13.31 5.30 -13.97
CA GLY A 106 -12.69 5.75 -15.21
C GLY A 106 -11.18 5.94 -15.15
N PHE A 107 -10.52 5.53 -14.06
CA PHE A 107 -9.06 5.50 -14.01
C PHE A 107 -8.51 4.43 -14.97
N GLY A 108 -7.50 4.79 -15.75
CA GLY A 108 -6.88 3.87 -16.72
C GLY A 108 -5.91 2.87 -16.08
N LEU A 109 -5.59 1.79 -16.80
CA LEU A 109 -4.57 0.81 -16.38
C LEU A 109 -3.20 1.20 -16.92
N TRP A 110 -2.18 1.04 -16.07
CA TRP A 110 -0.77 1.07 -16.42
C TRP A 110 -0.30 -0.36 -16.67
N ILE A 111 0.15 -0.63 -17.91
CA ILE A 111 0.42 -1.96 -18.43
C ILE A 111 1.93 -2.20 -18.54
#